data_AF-A0A538PPZ1-F1
#
_entry.id   AF-A0A538PPZ1-F1
#
_cell.length_a   1.000
_cell.length_b   1.000
_cell.length_c   1.000
_cell.angle_alpha   90.00
_cell.angle_beta   90.00
_cell.angle_gamma   90.00
#
_symmetry.space_group_name_H-M   'P 1'
#
loop_
_entity.id
_entity.type
_entity.pdbx_description
1 polymer ?
#
loop_
_entity_poly.entity_id
_entity_poly.type
_entity_poly.pdbx_seq_one_letter_code
_entity_poly.pdbx_strand_id
1 'polypeptide(L)'
;LESYRWPGNIRELENVLSRAAILCDGETIRSHDLDMLGLDRPASGSGAEADDQRVELPAIDLDRLGDGDGLKDLTERAVRTVERAALIAVLRRDRNPALAARRLGISRASIYNKMKTYSLGPDGSSAD
;
A
#
# COMPACT_ATOMS: atom_id res chain seq x y z
N LEU A 1 8.57 -3.22 26.96
CA LEU A 1 8.48 -2.69 25.57
C LEU A 1 8.19 -3.76 24.52
N GLU A 2 8.25 -5.06 24.84
CA GLU A 2 8.09 -6.15 23.85
C GLU A 2 6.63 -6.47 23.44
N SER A 3 5.63 -5.83 24.06
CA SER A 3 4.21 -6.20 23.89
C SER A 3 3.40 -5.22 23.02
N TYR A 4 3.99 -4.14 22.51
CA TYR A 4 3.28 -3.17 21.67
C TYR A 4 3.41 -3.53 20.18
N ARG A 5 2.28 -3.75 19.51
CA ARG A 5 2.23 -4.09 18.09
C ARG A 5 2.24 -2.81 17.25
N TRP A 6 3.44 -2.37 16.88
CA TRP A 6 3.62 -1.16 16.09
C TRP A 6 3.16 -1.36 14.62
N PRO A 7 2.28 -0.50 14.07
CA PRO A 7 1.64 -0.74 12.77
C PRO A 7 2.45 -0.35 11.52
N GLY A 8 3.61 0.33 11.65
CA GLY A 8 4.29 0.91 10.48
C GLY A 8 5.80 1.16 10.60
N ASN A 9 6.36 2.00 9.71
CA ASN A 9 7.81 2.21 9.61
C ASN A 9 8.39 3.12 10.72
N ILE A 10 9.72 3.28 10.76
CA ILE A 10 10.46 4.08 11.77
C ILE A 10 9.99 5.54 11.86
N ARG A 11 9.59 6.18 10.75
CA ARG A 11 9.03 7.55 10.75
C ARG A 11 7.70 7.65 11.48
N GLU A 12 6.89 6.59 11.43
CA GLU A 12 5.64 6.59 12.20
C GLU A 12 5.95 6.47 13.70
N LEU A 13 6.97 5.67 14.05
CA LEU A 13 7.43 5.55 15.44
C LEU A 13 7.95 6.90 15.96
N GLU A 14 8.75 7.60 15.17
CA GLU A 14 9.21 8.96 15.48
C GLU A 14 8.05 9.93 15.70
N ASN A 15 7.04 9.91 14.82
CA ASN A 15 5.86 10.77 14.95
C ASN A 15 5.08 10.49 16.24
N VAL A 16 4.94 9.23 16.64
CA VAL A 16 4.24 8.89 17.87
C VAL A 16 5.04 9.19 19.11
N LEU A 17 6.35 8.91 19.13
CA LEU A 17 7.20 9.30 20.24
C LEU A 17 7.24 10.82 20.40
N SER A 18 7.25 11.56 19.29
CA SER A 18 7.16 13.03 19.31
C SER A 18 5.84 13.51 19.93
N ARG A 19 4.72 12.86 19.58
CA ARG A 19 3.41 13.19 20.17
C ARG A 19 3.30 12.78 21.63
N ALA A 20 3.85 11.63 22.00
CA ALA A 20 3.90 11.16 23.38
C ALA A 20 4.72 12.12 24.27
N ALA A 21 5.84 12.61 23.75
CA ALA A 21 6.67 13.60 24.43
C ALA A 21 5.96 14.96 24.63
N ILE A 22 4.99 15.31 23.78
CA ILE A 22 4.17 16.51 23.93
C ILE A 22 3.04 16.31 24.94
N LEU A 23 2.46 15.10 25.00
CA LEU A 23 1.32 14.78 25.87
C LEU A 23 1.74 14.31 27.27
N CYS A 24 2.96 13.85 27.48
CA CYS A 24 3.39 13.39 28.79
C CYS A 24 3.62 14.58 29.74
N ASP A 25 2.95 14.57 30.88
CA ASP A 25 3.09 15.61 31.92
C ASP A 25 4.40 15.48 32.74
N GLY A 26 5.43 14.77 32.24
CA GLY A 26 6.70 14.55 32.93
C GLY A 26 7.86 14.08 32.02
N GLU A 27 9.06 13.90 32.58
CA GLU A 27 10.29 13.54 31.84
C GLU A 27 10.33 12.09 31.32
N THR A 28 9.34 11.26 31.63
CA THR A 28 9.32 9.85 31.24
C THR A 28 7.98 9.49 30.61
N ILE A 29 8.02 9.11 29.34
CA ILE A 29 6.86 8.52 28.64
C ILE A 29 6.54 7.17 29.28
N ARG A 30 5.35 7.05 29.85
CA ARG A 30 4.81 5.82 30.45
C ARG A 30 3.80 5.19 29.48
N SER A 31 3.48 3.92 29.72
CA SER A 31 2.51 3.17 28.91
C SER A 31 1.16 3.89 28.74
N HIS A 32 0.65 4.53 29.80
CA HIS A 32 -0.63 5.25 29.75
C HIS A 32 -0.62 6.46 28.78
N ASP A 33 0.54 7.08 28.54
CA ASP A 33 0.69 8.17 27.57
C ASP A 33 0.53 7.65 26.13
N LEU A 34 0.95 6.41 25.90
CA LEU A 34 0.80 5.71 24.62
C LEU A 34 -0.65 5.22 24.42
N ASP A 35 -1.32 4.80 25.49
CA ASP A 35 -2.71 4.37 25.45
C ASP A 35 -3.64 5.54 25.09
N MET A 36 -3.35 6.76 25.59
CA MET A 36 -4.05 8.00 25.18
C MET A 36 -3.90 8.31 23.69
N LEU A 37 -2.80 7.88 23.06
CA LEU A 37 -2.59 8.02 21.62
C LEU A 37 -3.34 6.97 20.79
N GLY A 38 -4.10 6.07 21.44
CA GLY A 38 -4.90 5.04 20.79
C GLY A 38 -4.09 3.83 20.32
N LEU A 39 -2.90 3.62 20.88
CA LEU A 39 -1.98 2.54 20.49
C LEU A 39 -2.31 1.18 21.13
N ASP A 40 -3.13 1.18 22.20
CA ASP A 40 -3.60 -0.03 22.89
C ASP A 40 -4.88 -0.60 22.27
N ARG A 41 -5.48 0.11 21.31
CA ARG A 41 -6.59 -0.45 20.57
C ARG A 41 -5.99 -1.44 19.55
N PRO A 42 -6.30 -2.75 19.59
CA PRO A 42 -6.16 -3.53 18.36
C PRO A 42 -6.89 -2.71 17.30
N ALA A 43 -6.34 -2.59 16.10
CA ALA A 43 -6.93 -1.84 15.01
C ALA A 43 -8.30 -2.43 14.61
N SER A 44 -9.31 -2.30 15.48
CA SER A 44 -10.72 -2.40 15.17
C SER A 44 -11.05 -1.05 14.57
N GLY A 45 -11.12 -1.09 13.25
CA GLY A 45 -11.34 0.05 12.39
C GLY A 45 -12.51 0.90 12.86
N SER A 46 -12.22 2.16 13.09
CA SER A 46 -13.21 3.24 13.00
C SER A 46 -12.53 4.34 12.20
N GLY A 47 -12.43 4.08 10.90
CA GLY A 47 -11.70 4.89 9.94
C GLY A 47 -11.86 4.27 8.55
N ALA A 48 -13.10 4.26 8.08
CA ALA A 48 -13.54 3.86 6.75
C ALA A 48 -13.36 2.38 6.40
N GLU A 49 -14.36 1.86 5.71
CA GLU A 49 -14.36 0.62 4.94
C GLU A 49 -13.27 0.68 3.84
N ALA A 50 -12.00 0.64 4.24
CA ALA A 50 -10.95 0.13 3.39
C ALA A 50 -11.02 -1.38 3.50
N ASP A 51 -12.04 -1.92 2.82
CA ASP A 51 -11.96 -3.15 2.04
C ASP A 51 -10.54 -3.74 2.11
N ASP A 52 -10.34 -4.65 3.06
CA ASP A 52 -9.14 -5.50 3.21
C ASP A 52 -9.16 -6.51 2.06
N GLN A 53 -9.28 -6.00 0.83
CA GLN A 53 -8.96 -6.74 -0.38
C GLN A 53 -7.45 -6.79 -0.43
N ARG A 54 -6.90 -7.74 0.32
CA ARG A 54 -5.61 -8.32 -0.03
C ARG A 54 -5.70 -8.75 -1.49
N VAL A 55 -5.08 -7.97 -2.36
CA VAL A 55 -4.88 -8.37 -3.73
C VAL A 55 -3.81 -9.46 -3.69
N GLU A 56 -4.23 -10.72 -3.80
CA GLU A 56 -3.30 -11.81 -4.05
C GLU A 56 -2.56 -11.51 -5.36
N LEU A 57 -1.25 -11.34 -5.24
CA LEU A 57 -0.41 -11.14 -6.41
C LEU A 57 -0.43 -12.43 -7.24
N PRO A 58 -0.57 -12.35 -8.58
CA PRO A 58 -0.42 -13.52 -9.42
C PRO A 58 0.93 -14.17 -9.18
N ALA A 59 0.95 -15.50 -9.01
CA ALA A 59 2.19 -16.25 -8.88
C ALA A 59 3.07 -16.01 -10.09
N ILE A 60 4.34 -15.65 -9.86
CA ILE A 60 5.33 -15.51 -10.91
C ILE A 60 5.79 -16.91 -11.28
N ASP A 61 5.44 -17.34 -12.49
CA ASP A 61 5.80 -18.64 -13.04
C ASP A 61 7.27 -18.63 -13.50
N LEU A 62 8.16 -19.16 -12.65
CA LEU A 62 9.60 -19.24 -12.92
C LEU A 62 9.93 -20.25 -14.03
N ASP A 63 9.05 -21.21 -14.30
CA ASP A 63 9.27 -22.25 -15.31
C ASP A 63 9.10 -21.71 -16.74
N ARG A 64 8.58 -20.48 -16.87
CA ARG A 64 8.51 -19.72 -18.13
C ARG A 64 9.78 -18.93 -18.44
N LEU A 65 10.85 -19.04 -17.62
CA LEU A 65 12.15 -18.50 -18.01
C LEU A 65 12.74 -19.37 -19.12
N GLY A 66 12.98 -18.77 -20.29
CA GLY A 66 13.83 -19.40 -21.30
C GLY A 66 15.29 -19.36 -20.88
N ASP A 67 16.13 -20.22 -21.48
CA ASP A 67 17.57 -20.32 -21.18
C ASP A 67 18.37 -19.01 -21.36
N GLY A 68 17.78 -17.97 -21.95
CA GLY A 68 18.37 -16.64 -22.14
C GLY A 68 17.82 -15.52 -21.25
N ASP A 69 16.83 -15.81 -20.40
CA ASP A 69 16.20 -14.80 -19.55
C ASP A 69 17.03 -14.54 -18.29
N GLY A 70 17.48 -13.29 -18.13
CA GLY A 70 18.22 -12.89 -16.94
C GLY A 70 17.30 -12.51 -15.77
N LEU A 71 17.92 -12.27 -14.60
CA LEU A 71 17.23 -11.71 -13.43
C LEU A 71 16.53 -10.38 -13.74
N LYS A 72 17.08 -9.61 -14.70
CA LYS A 72 16.48 -8.37 -15.17
C LYS A 72 15.11 -8.60 -15.81
N ASP A 73 15.01 -9.57 -16.72
CA ASP A 73 13.77 -9.91 -17.42
C ASP A 73 12.72 -10.48 -16.45
N LEU A 74 13.15 -11.26 -15.45
CA LEU A 74 12.29 -11.70 -14.36
C LEU A 74 11.73 -10.51 -13.58
N THR A 75 12.61 -9.58 -13.18
CA THR A 75 12.23 -8.42 -12.37
C THR A 75 11.26 -7.52 -13.14
N GLU A 76 11.51 -7.28 -14.43
CA GLU A 76 10.61 -6.50 -15.27
C GLU A 76 9.22 -7.14 -15.40
N ARG A 77 9.16 -8.48 -15.55
CA ARG A 77 7.88 -9.22 -15.54
C ARG A 77 7.17 -9.12 -14.20
N ALA A 78 7.89 -9.30 -13.09
CA ALA A 78 7.35 -9.19 -11.74
C ALA A 78 6.74 -7.81 -11.49
N VAL A 79 7.50 -6.75 -11.81
CA VAL A 79 7.05 -5.36 -11.70
C VAL A 79 5.79 -5.15 -12.54
N ARG A 80 5.77 -5.61 -13.79
CA ARG A 80 4.60 -5.47 -14.67
C ARG A 80 3.35 -6.10 -14.08
N THR A 81 3.49 -7.30 -13.51
CA THR A 81 2.39 -8.05 -12.88
C THR A 81 1.84 -7.29 -11.68
N VAL A 82 2.71 -6.81 -10.79
CA VAL A 82 2.32 -6.04 -9.59
C VAL A 82 1.68 -4.71 -9.99
N GLU A 83 2.26 -3.98 -10.94
CA GLU A 83 1.72 -2.71 -11.42
C GLU A 83 0.31 -2.87 -12.00
N ARG A 84 0.10 -3.89 -12.83
CA ARG A 84 -1.21 -4.17 -13.42
C ARG A 84 -2.23 -4.52 -12.33
N ALA A 85 -1.87 -5.37 -11.38
CA ALA A 85 -2.75 -5.75 -10.27
C ALA A 85 -3.16 -4.53 -9.42
N ALA A 86 -2.20 -3.67 -9.07
CA ALA A 86 -2.45 -2.45 -8.30
C ALA A 86 -3.38 -1.48 -9.04
N LEU A 87 -3.17 -1.27 -10.34
CA LEU A 87 -4.03 -0.42 -11.17
C LEU A 87 -5.46 -0.93 -11.21
N ILE A 88 -5.66 -2.23 -11.47
CA ILE A 88 -7.00 -2.84 -11.53
C ILE A 88 -7.73 -2.67 -10.19
N ALA A 89 -7.05 -2.98 -9.08
CA ALA A 89 -7.65 -2.90 -7.75
C ALA A 89 -8.17 -1.49 -7.43
N VAL A 90 -7.35 -0.46 -7.69
CA VAL A 90 -7.74 0.93 -7.38
C VAL A 90 -8.77 1.46 -8.39
N LEU A 91 -8.65 1.13 -9.68
CA LEU A 91 -9.62 1.57 -10.70
C LEU A 91 -11.01 0.98 -10.48
N ARG A 92 -11.11 -0.28 -10.06
CA ARG A 92 -12.41 -0.91 -9.72
C ARG A 92 -13.11 -0.21 -8.56
N ARG A 93 -12.35 0.25 -7.57
CA ARG A 93 -12.88 0.91 -6.38
C ARG A 93 -13.43 2.32 -6.68
N ASP A 94 -12.68 3.12 -7.43
CA ASP A 94 -13.01 4.54 -7.61
C ASP A 94 -13.72 4.86 -8.93
N ARG A 95 -13.60 3.98 -9.95
CA ARG A 95 -14.00 4.22 -11.35
C ARG A 95 -13.60 5.59 -11.91
N ASN A 96 -12.57 6.20 -11.30
CA ASN A 96 -12.06 7.51 -11.63
C ASN A 96 -10.52 7.46 -11.67
N PRO A 97 -9.91 7.51 -12.86
CA PRO A 97 -8.46 7.44 -13.02
C PRO A 97 -7.71 8.53 -12.26
N ALA A 98 -8.28 9.73 -12.12
CA ALA A 98 -7.61 10.83 -11.43
C ALA A 98 -7.52 10.59 -9.91
N LEU A 99 -8.55 9.99 -9.33
CA LEU A 99 -8.58 9.62 -7.92
C LEU A 99 -7.66 8.42 -7.66
N ALA A 100 -7.68 7.45 -8.59
CA ALA A 100 -6.79 6.30 -8.55
C ALA A 100 -5.30 6.71 -8.59
N ALA A 101 -4.93 7.67 -9.44
CA ALA A 101 -3.56 8.20 -9.50
C ALA A 101 -3.11 8.80 -8.17
N ARG A 102 -3.97 9.60 -7.53
CA ARG A 102 -3.70 10.20 -6.22
C ARG A 102 -3.50 9.13 -5.14
N ARG A 103 -4.33 8.08 -5.14
CA ARG A 103 -4.19 6.96 -4.19
C ARG A 103 -2.95 6.13 -4.40
N LEU A 104 -2.56 5.91 -5.65
CA LEU A 104 -1.32 5.20 -6.01
C LEU A 104 -0.07 6.07 -5.86
N GLY A 105 -0.20 7.37 -5.55
CA GLY A 105 0.94 8.28 -5.41
C GLY A 105 1.64 8.60 -6.74
N ILE A 106 0.97 8.43 -7.88
CA ILE A 106 1.53 8.69 -9.21
C ILE A 106 0.86 9.88 -9.90
N SER A 107 1.52 10.44 -10.92
CA SER A 107 0.93 11.53 -11.70
C SER A 107 -0.26 11.05 -12.54
N ARG A 108 -1.20 11.97 -12.83
CA ARG A 108 -2.33 11.69 -13.72
C ARG A 108 -1.84 11.23 -15.11
N ALA A 109 -0.80 11.86 -15.65
CA ALA A 109 -0.22 11.44 -16.92
C ALA A 109 0.33 10.00 -16.86
N SER A 110 0.97 9.62 -15.73
CA SER A 110 1.48 8.26 -15.54
C SER A 110 0.36 7.22 -15.50
N ILE A 111 -0.77 7.51 -14.83
CA ILE A 111 -1.88 6.54 -14.80
C ILE A 111 -2.49 6.33 -16.18
N TYR A 112 -2.67 7.39 -16.98
CA TYR A 112 -3.20 7.25 -18.34
C TYR A 112 -2.24 6.48 -19.24
N ASN A 113 -0.94 6.74 -19.12
CA ASN A 113 0.08 5.99 -19.86
C ASN A 113 0.06 4.51 -19.48
N LYS A 114 0.01 4.18 -18.18
CA LYS A 114 -0.04 2.79 -17.72
C LYS A 114 -1.35 2.10 -18.12
N MET A 115 -2.49 2.79 -18.04
CA MET A 115 -3.77 2.26 -18.55
C MET A 115 -3.70 1.93 -20.04
N LYS A 116 -3.05 2.78 -20.85
CA LYS A 116 -2.82 2.51 -22.26
C LYS A 116 -1.87 1.32 -22.48
N THR A 117 -0.78 1.24 -21.73
CA THR A 117 0.20 0.14 -21.81
C THR A 117 -0.43 -1.21 -21.46
N TYR A 118 -1.36 -1.22 -20.49
CA TYR A 118 -2.04 -2.42 -20.02
C TYR A 118 -3.43 -2.63 -20.61
N SER A 119 -3.85 -1.82 -21.59
CA SER A 119 -5.18 -1.86 -22.21
C SER A 119 -6.34 -1.90 -21.19
N LEU A 120 -6.23 -1.09 -20.14
CA LEU A 120 -7.21 -1.02 -19.05
C LEU A 120 -8.21 0.13 -19.26
N GLY A 121 -9.50 -0.18 -19.03
CA GLY A 121 -10.59 0.78 -18.94
C GLY A 121 -10.58 1.56 -17.61
N PRO A 122 -11.34 2.68 -17.53
CA PRO A 122 -11.42 3.53 -16.33
C PRO A 122 -12.07 2.83 -15.11
N ASP A 123 -12.74 1.71 -15.34
CA ASP A 123 -13.37 0.82 -14.39
C ASP A 123 -12.49 -0.37 -13.97
N GLY A 124 -11.26 -0.46 -14.50
CA GLY A 124 -10.36 -1.59 -14.26
C GLY A 124 -10.71 -2.85 -15.05
N SER A 125 -11.57 -2.73 -16.06
CA SER A 125 -11.86 -3.80 -17.03
C SER A 125 -10.68 -3.91 -18.02
N SER A 126 -10.22 -5.15 -18.26
CA SER A 126 -9.24 -5.46 -19.30
C SER A 126 -10.01 -5.82 -20.57
N ALA A 127 -9.65 -5.22 -21.70
CA ALA A 127 -10.08 -5.72 -23.01
C ALA A 127 -9.10 -6.82 -23.42
N ASP A 128 -9.27 -8.01 -22.85
CA ASP A 128 -8.63 -9.26 -23.30
C ASP A 128 -9.64 -10.05 -24.15
#